data_AF-A0ABC8M7E1-F1
#
_entry.id   AF-A0ABC8M7E1-F1
#
_cell.length_a   1.000
_cell.length_b   1.000
_cell.length_c   1.000
_cell.angle_alpha   90.00
_cell.angle_beta   90.00
_cell.angle_gamma   90.00
#
_symmetry.space_group_name_H-M   'P 1'
#
loop_
_entity.id
_entity.type
_entity.pdbx_description
1 polymer ?
#
loop_
_entity_poly.entity_id
_entity_poly.type
_entity_poly.pdbx_seq_one_letter_code
_entity_poly.pdbx_strand_id
1 'polypeptide(L)'
;MLPSPFFFELPIDSNFHLLLIYQHLIKLEKVKTKLESQNGYEPTIAEWAEALGIRGPVLKSEIHRGRSSREKLITANLRVVVHIAKQLALKQTHCYRPSKEELASQVGVSTEKLDKLLYNKRTPLSMQQPIWSDQDITF
;
A
#
# COMPACT_ATOMS: atom_id res chain seq x y z
N MET A 1 1.99 -7.33 27.98
CA MET A 1 0.70 -6.84 27.44
C MET A 1 0.99 -6.24 26.07
N LEU A 2 0.82 -7.03 25.00
CA LEU A 2 1.06 -6.57 23.62
C LEU A 2 -0.25 -5.94 23.09
N PRO A 3 -0.19 -4.82 22.33
CA PRO A 3 -1.39 -4.22 21.80
C PRO A 3 -2.07 -5.19 20.83
N SER A 4 -3.36 -5.39 21.04
CA SER A 4 -4.19 -6.34 20.30
C SER A 4 -4.23 -6.03 18.79
N PRO A 5 -4.25 -7.04 17.90
CA PRO A 5 -4.28 -6.86 16.45
C PRO A 5 -5.68 -6.46 15.90
N PHE A 6 -6.56 -5.91 16.72
CA PHE A 6 -7.99 -5.72 16.42
C PHE A 6 -8.34 -4.62 15.40
N PHE A 7 -7.38 -4.00 14.71
CA PHE A 7 -7.71 -2.87 13.81
C PHE A 7 -7.92 -3.27 12.34
N PHE A 8 -8.46 -4.46 12.09
CA PHE A 8 -8.74 -4.93 10.74
C PHE A 8 -10.13 -5.55 10.58
N GLU A 9 -11.16 -4.89 11.09
CA GLU A 9 -12.52 -5.13 10.60
C GLU A 9 -13.22 -3.79 10.36
N LEU A 10 -13.00 -3.21 9.17
CA LEU A 10 -14.14 -2.56 8.54
C LEU A 10 -15.17 -3.68 8.36
N PRO A 11 -16.40 -3.56 8.89
CA PRO A 11 -17.38 -4.63 8.77
C PRO A 11 -17.54 -4.94 7.29
N ILE A 12 -17.20 -6.16 6.90
CA ILE A 12 -17.26 -6.65 5.52
C ILE A 12 -18.64 -6.35 4.94
N ASP A 13 -19.68 -6.44 5.78
CA ASP A 13 -21.07 -6.08 5.48
C ASP A 13 -21.26 -4.63 5.03
N SER A 14 -20.56 -3.67 5.64
CA SER A 14 -20.66 -2.25 5.26
C SER A 14 -20.06 -1.99 3.89
N ASN A 15 -18.90 -2.59 3.57
CA ASN A 15 -18.28 -2.45 2.26
C ASN A 15 -19.12 -3.14 1.17
N PHE A 16 -19.68 -4.31 1.47
CA PHE A 16 -20.57 -5.02 0.54
C PHE A 16 -21.81 -4.19 0.20
N HIS A 17 -22.46 -3.59 1.21
CA HIS A 17 -23.60 -2.70 0.99
C HIS A 17 -23.22 -1.47 0.13
N LEU A 18 -22.07 -0.84 0.39
CA LEU A 18 -21.58 0.27 -0.44
C LEU A 18 -21.32 -0.15 -1.89
N LEU A 19 -20.81 -1.37 -2.09
CA LEU A 19 -20.59 -1.96 -3.41
C LEU A 19 -21.91 -2.19 -4.14
N LEU A 20 -22.94 -2.72 -3.48
CA LEU A 20 -24.26 -2.91 -4.08
C LEU A 20 -24.87 -1.57 -4.53
N ILE A 21 -24.77 -0.52 -3.70
CA ILE A 21 -25.21 0.83 -4.06
C ILE A 21 -24.41 1.36 -5.27
N TYR A 22 -23.09 1.16 -5.29
CA TYR A 22 -22.26 1.62 -6.41
C TYR A 22 -22.57 0.86 -7.71
N GLN A 23 -22.78 -0.46 -7.63
CA GLN A 23 -23.21 -1.27 -8.76
C GLN A 23 -24.58 -0.86 -9.29
N HIS A 24 -25.50 -0.47 -8.41
CA HIS A 24 -26.78 0.11 -8.82
C HIS A 24 -26.57 1.41 -9.62
N LEU A 25 -25.72 2.32 -9.16
CA LEU A 25 -25.36 3.52 -9.92
C LEU A 25 -24.82 3.19 -11.32
N ILE A 26 -23.91 2.22 -11.43
CA ILE A 26 -23.37 1.79 -12.73
C ILE A 26 -24.49 1.33 -13.67
N LYS A 27 -25.51 0.63 -13.17
CA LYS A 27 -26.66 0.22 -13.99
C LYS A 27 -27.47 1.41 -14.48
N LEU A 28 -27.68 2.42 -13.63
CA LEU A 28 -28.36 3.65 -14.03
C LEU A 28 -27.56 4.38 -15.12
N GLU A 29 -26.24 4.53 -14.93
CA GLU A 29 -25.35 5.20 -15.89
C GLU A 29 -25.31 4.47 -17.24
N LYS A 30 -25.42 3.14 -17.27
CA LYS A 30 -25.55 2.38 -18.53
C LYS A 30 -26.80 2.78 -19.32
N VAL A 31 -27.92 3.04 -18.64
CA VAL A 31 -29.14 3.52 -19.30
C VAL A 31 -28.93 4.93 -19.86
N LYS A 32 -28.25 5.80 -19.09
CA LYS A 32 -27.87 7.14 -19.55
C LYS A 32 -27.01 7.09 -20.81
N THR A 33 -25.96 6.28 -20.83
CA THR A 33 -25.07 6.11 -21.99
C THR A 33 -25.81 5.55 -23.20
N LYS A 34 -26.78 4.64 -22.98
CA LYS A 34 -27.64 4.15 -24.07
C LYS A 34 -28.48 5.28 -24.66
N LEU A 35 -29.11 6.10 -23.83
CA LEU A 35 -29.87 7.27 -24.30
C LEU A 35 -28.98 8.27 -25.04
N GLU A 36 -27.78 8.56 -24.51
CA GLU A 36 -26.78 9.41 -25.18
C GLU A 36 -26.45 8.91 -26.58
N SER A 37 -26.23 7.61 -26.73
CA SER A 37 -25.93 7.01 -28.03
C SER A 37 -27.09 7.06 -29.01
N GLN A 38 -28.33 7.07 -28.52
CA GLN A 38 -29.55 7.09 -29.34
C GLN A 38 -29.95 8.51 -29.74
N ASN A 39 -29.82 9.46 -28.82
CA ASN A 39 -30.28 10.83 -29.00
C ASN A 39 -29.16 11.75 -29.51
N GLY A 40 -27.89 11.34 -29.37
CA GLY A 40 -26.72 12.14 -29.76
C GLY A 40 -26.36 13.26 -28.77
N TYR A 41 -27.03 13.33 -27.62
CA TYR A 41 -26.77 14.30 -26.56
C TYR A 41 -27.04 13.70 -25.18
N GLU A 42 -26.52 14.35 -24.13
CA GLU A 42 -26.71 13.94 -22.74
C GLU A 42 -28.18 14.12 -22.31
N PRO A 43 -28.87 13.04 -21.88
CA PRO A 43 -30.27 13.12 -21.49
C PRO A 43 -30.42 13.98 -20.23
N THR A 44 -31.49 14.76 -20.20
CA THR A 44 -31.90 15.47 -19.00
C THR A 44 -32.33 14.49 -17.91
N ILE A 45 -32.37 14.95 -16.65
CA ILE A 45 -32.87 14.14 -15.53
C ILE A 45 -34.31 13.65 -15.77
N ALA A 46 -35.14 14.44 -16.47
CA ALA A 46 -36.50 14.06 -16.78
C ALA A 46 -36.54 12.88 -17.77
N GLU A 47 -35.84 12.98 -18.89
CA GLU A 47 -35.77 11.94 -19.92
C GLU A 47 -35.13 10.65 -19.38
N TRP A 48 -34.08 10.79 -18.58
CA TRP A 48 -33.44 9.63 -17.96
C TRP A 48 -34.35 8.95 -16.93
N ALA A 49 -35.09 9.73 -16.14
CA ALA A 49 -36.03 9.19 -15.16
C ALA A 49 -37.23 8.50 -15.85
N GLU A 50 -37.72 9.09 -16.95
CA GLU A 50 -38.77 8.51 -17.79
C GLU A 50 -38.34 7.17 -18.39
N ALA A 51 -37.13 7.08 -18.95
CA ALA A 51 -36.60 5.83 -19.50
C ALA A 51 -36.41 4.73 -18.44
N LEU A 52 -36.24 5.10 -17.17
CA LEU A 52 -36.12 4.19 -16.03
C LEU A 52 -37.47 3.90 -15.34
N GLY A 53 -38.55 4.58 -15.73
CA GLY A 53 -39.85 4.46 -15.06
C GLY A 53 -39.86 4.95 -13.61
N ILE A 54 -38.95 5.87 -13.25
CA ILE A 54 -38.85 6.44 -11.90
C ILE A 54 -39.04 7.95 -11.92
N ARG A 55 -39.26 8.54 -10.75
CA ARG A 55 -39.43 10.00 -10.63
C ARG A 55 -38.07 10.70 -10.64
N GLY A 56 -37.97 11.86 -11.29
CA GLY A 56 -36.74 12.67 -11.34
C GLY A 56 -36.08 12.94 -9.97
N PRO A 57 -36.80 13.30 -8.91
CA PRO A 57 -36.22 13.45 -7.56
C PRO A 57 -35.63 12.15 -6.99
N VAL A 58 -36.26 11.01 -7.27
CA VAL A 58 -35.77 9.69 -6.84
C VAL A 58 -34.47 9.38 -7.58
N LEU A 59 -34.44 9.57 -8.90
CA LEU A 59 -33.22 9.38 -9.70
C LEU A 59 -32.07 10.25 -9.18
N LYS A 60 -32.31 11.54 -8.89
CA LYS A 60 -31.28 12.42 -8.31
C LYS A 60 -30.74 11.89 -6.98
N SER A 61 -31.61 11.40 -6.11
CA SER A 61 -31.22 10.81 -4.82
C SER A 61 -30.39 9.53 -4.99
N GLU A 62 -30.80 8.64 -5.89
CA GLU A 62 -30.08 7.41 -6.24
C GLU A 62 -28.68 7.71 -6.77
N ILE A 63 -28.55 8.68 -7.67
CA ILE A 63 -27.26 9.12 -8.22
C ILE A 63 -26.36 9.66 -7.12
N HIS A 64 -26.89 10.54 -6.27
CA HIS A 64 -26.12 11.11 -5.17
C HIS A 64 -25.64 10.02 -4.19
N ARG A 65 -26.52 9.09 -3.82
CA ARG A 65 -26.18 7.97 -2.94
C ARG A 65 -25.10 7.07 -3.53
N GLY A 66 -25.19 6.77 -4.83
CA GLY A 66 -24.19 6.02 -5.58
C GLY A 66 -22.81 6.69 -5.62
N ARG A 67 -22.77 8.00 -5.84
CA ARG A 67 -21.52 8.77 -5.86
C ARG A 67 -20.86 8.77 -4.48
N SER A 68 -21.66 9.00 -3.43
CA SER A 68 -21.18 8.94 -2.05
C SER A 68 -20.66 7.54 -1.68
N SER A 69 -21.30 6.46 -2.15
CA SER A 69 -20.81 5.11 -1.86
C SER A 69 -19.48 4.81 -2.55
N ARG A 70 -19.31 5.27 -3.80
CA ARG A 70 -18.03 5.19 -4.52
C ARG A 70 -16.90 5.89 -3.76
N GLU A 71 -17.13 7.11 -3.28
CA GLU A 71 -16.14 7.85 -2.49
C GLU A 71 -15.74 7.09 -1.22
N LYS A 72 -16.72 6.58 -0.48
CA LYS A 72 -16.48 5.77 0.74
C LYS A 72 -15.65 4.52 0.45
N LEU A 73 -15.95 3.81 -0.65
CA LEU A 73 -15.17 2.65 -1.10
C LEU A 73 -13.72 3.03 -1.43
N ILE A 74 -13.52 4.13 -2.15
CA ILE A 74 -12.16 4.62 -2.50
C ILE A 74 -11.39 4.97 -1.23
N THR A 75 -11.98 5.74 -0.31
CA THR A 75 -11.33 6.11 0.95
C THR A 75 -10.98 4.90 1.79
N ALA A 76 -11.89 3.92 1.90
CA ALA A 76 -11.65 2.67 2.61
C ALA A 76 -10.49 1.88 1.99
N ASN A 77 -10.51 1.71 0.67
CA ASN A 77 -9.46 0.99 -0.06
C ASN A 77 -8.09 1.69 0.08
N LEU A 78 -8.05 3.02 -0.06
CA LEU A 78 -6.83 3.79 0.13
C LEU A 78 -6.26 3.63 1.55
N ARG A 79 -7.12 3.64 2.58
CA ARG A 79 -6.67 3.42 3.97
C ARG A 79 -6.02 2.04 4.13
N VAL A 80 -6.62 1.00 3.54
CA VAL A 80 -6.08 -0.36 3.56
C VAL A 80 -4.74 -0.41 2.82
N VAL A 81 -4.66 0.14 1.61
CA VAL A 81 -3.41 0.17 0.82
C VAL A 81 -2.31 0.90 1.57
N VAL A 82 -2.60 2.05 2.17
CA VAL A 82 -1.61 2.81 2.97
C VAL A 82 -1.17 2.01 4.20
N HIS A 83 -2.07 1.31 4.88
CA HIS A 83 -1.71 0.45 6.00
C HIS A 83 -0.77 -0.68 5.56
N ILE A 84 -1.13 -1.39 4.49
CA ILE A 84 -0.29 -2.47 3.94
C ILE A 84 1.08 -1.93 3.51
N ALA A 85 1.11 -0.81 2.79
CA ALA A 85 2.36 -0.17 2.36
C ALA A 85 3.25 0.20 3.55
N LYS A 86 2.68 0.75 4.63
CA LYS A 86 3.41 1.04 5.88
C LYS A 86 3.94 -0.24 6.51
N GLN A 87 3.14 -1.30 6.60
CA GLN A 87 3.58 -2.58 7.16
C GLN A 87 4.72 -3.20 6.34
N LEU A 88 4.65 -3.10 5.01
CA LEU A 88 5.72 -3.58 4.11
C LEU A 88 6.98 -2.73 4.26
N ALA A 89 6.87 -1.40 4.30
CA ALA A 89 8.00 -0.51 4.52
C ALA A 89 8.67 -0.75 5.88
N LEU A 90 7.88 -0.92 6.95
CA LEU A 90 8.40 -1.24 8.27
C LEU A 90 9.08 -2.61 8.29
N LYS A 91 8.49 -3.63 7.66
CA LYS A 91 9.11 -4.95 7.50
C LYS A 91 10.42 -4.88 6.71
N GLN A 92 10.51 -4.05 5.67
CA GLN A 92 11.76 -3.81 4.93
C GLN A 92 12.81 -3.12 5.80
N THR A 93 12.45 -2.11 6.60
CA THR A 93 13.39 -1.48 7.55
C THR A 93 13.84 -2.44 8.67
N HIS A 94 13.02 -3.44 9.00
CA HIS A 94 13.37 -4.51 9.95
C HIS A 94 14.08 -5.71 9.31
N CYS A 95 14.19 -5.79 7.99
CA CYS A 95 14.77 -6.91 7.26
C CYS A 95 15.78 -6.45 6.21
N TYR A 96 16.94 -5.98 6.68
CA TYR A 96 18.23 -6.59 6.29
C TYR A 96 19.35 -5.99 7.16
N ARG A 97 19.74 -6.74 8.19
CA ARG A 97 21.03 -6.56 8.86
C ARG A 97 21.87 -7.74 8.38
N PRO A 98 22.81 -7.56 7.43
CA PRO A 98 23.62 -8.66 6.94
C PRO A 98 24.33 -9.31 8.12
N SER A 99 24.31 -10.65 8.20
CA SER A 99 24.99 -11.35 9.28
C SER A 99 26.50 -11.09 9.21
N LYS A 100 27.20 -11.21 10.34
CA LYS A 100 28.66 -11.12 10.36
C LYS A 100 29.28 -12.13 9.40
N GLU A 101 28.66 -13.30 9.21
CA GLU A 101 29.11 -14.31 8.24
C GLU A 101 28.88 -13.89 6.79
N GLU A 102 27.71 -13.32 6.46
CA GLU A 102 27.41 -12.83 5.10
C GLU A 102 28.37 -11.70 4.72
N LEU A 103 28.62 -10.77 5.65
CA LEU A 103 29.61 -9.70 5.47
C LEU A 103 31.04 -10.25 5.32
N ALA A 104 31.42 -11.19 6.17
CA ALA A 104 32.74 -11.83 6.14
C ALA A 104 32.97 -12.59 4.82
N SER A 105 31.98 -13.38 4.40
CA SER A 105 32.01 -14.15 3.16
C SER A 105 31.99 -13.25 1.92
N GLN A 106 31.26 -12.14 1.94
CA GLN A 106 31.18 -11.22 0.81
C GLN A 106 32.44 -10.36 0.64
N VAL A 107 33.17 -10.08 1.73
CA VAL A 107 34.44 -9.34 1.69
C VAL A 107 35.66 -10.28 1.62
N GLY A 108 35.45 -11.60 1.72
CA GLY A 108 36.51 -12.61 1.64
C GLY A 108 37.44 -12.62 2.86
N VAL A 109 36.91 -12.30 4.04
CA VAL A 109 37.67 -12.17 5.30
C VAL A 109 37.04 -13.05 6.37
N SER A 110 37.82 -13.56 7.33
CA SER A 110 37.24 -14.28 8.47
C SER A 110 36.41 -13.35 9.36
N THR A 111 35.39 -13.90 10.02
CA THR A 111 34.51 -13.18 10.96
C THR A 111 35.29 -12.53 12.11
N GLU A 112 36.35 -13.18 12.59
CA GLU A 112 37.26 -12.65 13.62
C GLU A 112 38.03 -11.41 13.16
N LYS A 113 38.49 -11.42 11.91
CA LYS A 113 39.20 -10.28 11.32
C LYS A 113 38.23 -9.13 11.03
N LEU A 114 36.99 -9.43 10.65
CA LEU A 114 35.91 -8.43 10.55
C LEU A 114 35.62 -7.77 11.90
N ASP A 115 35.57 -8.52 13.00
CA ASP A 115 35.35 -7.97 14.35
C ASP A 115 36.53 -7.09 14.82
N LYS A 116 37.77 -7.51 14.57
CA LYS A 116 38.96 -6.67 14.84
C LYS A 116 38.94 -5.36 14.04
N LEU A 117 38.50 -5.40 12.78
CA LEU A 117 38.37 -4.20 11.94
C LEU A 117 37.26 -3.26 12.42
N LEU A 118 36.11 -3.81 12.83
CA LEU A 118 35.00 -3.01 13.38
C LEU A 118 35.36 -2.36 14.72
N TYR A 119 36.19 -3.02 15.53
CA TYR A 119 36.73 -2.47 16.77
C TYR A 119 37.72 -1.33 16.50
N ASN A 120 38.69 -1.54 15.61
CA ASN A 120 39.72 -0.56 15.24
C ASN A 120 39.18 0.69 14.51
N LYS A 121 38.06 0.60 13.79
CA LYS A 121 37.47 1.75 13.08
C LYS A 121 36.74 2.72 14.02
N ARG A 122 36.33 2.24 15.20
CA ARG A 122 35.57 3.02 16.20
C ARG A 122 36.48 3.74 17.20
N THR A 123 37.76 3.40 17.22
CA THR A 123 38.80 4.06 18.01
C THR A 123 39.77 4.74 17.04
N PRO A 124 40.05 6.04 17.15
CA PRO A 124 41.09 6.65 16.31
C PRO A 124 42.43 6.00 16.67
N LEU A 125 42.97 5.20 15.76
CA LEU A 125 44.27 4.57 15.93
C LEU A 125 45.35 5.65 15.86
N SER A 126 46.21 5.69 16.88
CA SER A 126 47.41 6.53 16.87
C SER A 126 48.32 6.09 15.72
N MET A 127 48.88 7.04 14.95
CA MET A 127 49.67 6.80 13.72
C MET A 127 50.97 5.99 13.91
N GLN A 128 51.21 5.46 15.11
CA GLN A 128 52.48 4.86 15.53
C GLN A 128 52.41 3.33 15.61
N GLN A 129 51.29 2.70 15.23
CA GLN A 129 51.20 1.24 15.28
C GLN A 129 51.66 0.58 13.97
N PRO A 130 52.62 -0.37 14.02
CA PRO A 130 53.03 -1.14 12.85
C PRO A 130 51.88 -2.05 12.41
N ILE A 131 51.54 -1.97 11.13
CA ILE A 131 50.25 -2.43 10.59
C ILE A 131 50.23 -3.93 10.24
N TRP A 132 51.36 -4.65 10.24
CA TRP A 132 51.40 -6.11 10.07
C TRP A 132 52.65 -6.70 10.75
N SER A 133 52.49 -7.76 11.55
CA SER A 133 53.60 -8.50 12.14
C SER A 133 53.60 -10.00 11.83
N ASP A 134 52.65 -10.51 11.06
CA ASP A 134 52.60 -11.92 10.66
C ASP A 134 52.38 -12.03 9.15
N GLN A 135 53.48 -12.06 8.41
CA GLN A 135 53.56 -12.88 7.21
C GLN A 135 54.85 -13.70 7.34
N ASP A 136 54.71 -14.94 7.79
CA ASP A 136 55.68 -15.98 7.50
C ASP A 136 55.71 -16.17 5.98
N ILE A 137 56.62 -15.44 5.33
CA ILE A 137 56.99 -15.67 3.94
C ILE A 137 57.99 -16.82 3.97
N THR A 138 57.52 -18.03 3.72
CA THR A 138 58.41 -19.17 3.48
C THR A 138 59.12 -18.94 2.14
N PHE A 139 60.45 -18.85 2.16
CA PHE A 139 61.31 -18.87 0.97
C PHE A 139 61.43 -20.28 0.40
#